data_AF-A0AAW5MV70-F1
#
_entry.id   AF-A0AAW5MV70-F1
#
_cell.length_a   1.000
_cell.length_b   1.000
_cell.length_c   1.000
_cell.angle_alpha   90.00
_cell.angle_beta   90.00
_cell.angle_gamma   90.00
#
_symmetry.space_group_name_H-M   'P 1'
#
loop_
_entity.id
_entity.type
_entity.pdbx_description
1 polymer ?
#
loop_
_entity_poly.entity_id
_entity_poly.type
_entity_poly.pdbx_seq_one_letter_code
_entity_poly.pdbx_strand_id
1 'polypeptide(L)' 'MKREEIADLMAFVVVAEERSFTRAAARLSMAQSALSQIVRRIEER' A
#
# COMPACT_ATOMS: atom_id res chain seq x y z
N MET A 1 4.21 17.92 -4.23
CA MET A 1 3.86 16.49 -4.07
C MET A 1 2.89 16.38 -2.91
N LYS A 2 1.71 15.80 -3.14
CA LYS A 2 0.65 15.74 -2.11
C LYS A 2 1.03 14.67 -1.07
N ARG A 3 0.80 14.93 0.22
CA ARG A 3 1.16 14.02 1.32
C ARG A 3 0.56 12.61 1.16
N GLU A 4 -0.60 12.51 0.51
CA GLU A 4 -1.25 11.25 0.14
C GLU A 4 -0.44 10.43 -0.87
N GLU A 5 0.21 11.05 -1.85
CA GLU A 5 1.03 10.34 -2.84
C GLU A 5 2.25 9.68 -2.19
N ILE A 6 2.85 10.35 -1.20
CA ILE A 6 3.97 9.80 -0.44
C ILE A 6 3.50 8.63 0.43
N ALA A 7 2.33 8.74 1.05
CA ALA A 7 1.76 7.65 1.84
C ALA A 7 1.42 6.42 0.97
N ASP A 8 0.85 6.64 -0.22
CA ASP A 8 0.53 5.61 -1.20
C ASP A 8 1.83 4.88 -1.65
N LEU A 9 2.89 5.63 -1.99
CA LEU A 9 4.18 5.04 -2.37
C LEU A 9 4.83 4.26 -1.22
N MET A 10 4.75 4.76 0.02
CA MET A 10 5.22 4.02 1.19
C MET A 10 4.45 2.71 1.38
N ALA A 11 3.13 2.72 1.19
CA ALA A 11 2.31 1.52 1.26
C ALA A 11 2.72 0.50 0.18
N PHE A 12 3.02 0.97 -1.03
CA PHE A 12 3.53 0.14 -2.12
C PHE A 12 4.88 -0.53 -1.78
N VAL A 13 5.82 0.24 -1.21
CA VAL A 13 7.12 -0.30 -0.77
C VAL A 13 6.94 -1.42 0.26
N VAL A 14 6.06 -1.24 1.26
CA VAL A 14 5.82 -2.29 2.26
C VAL A 14 5.21 -3.55 1.63
N VAL A 15 4.33 -3.44 0.64
CA VAL A 15 3.82 -4.61 -0.11
C VAL A 15 4.94 -5.33 -0.85
N ALA A 16 5.86 -4.59 -1.48
CA ALA A 16 6.99 -5.16 -2.20
C ALA A 16 7.97 -5.89 -1.26
N GLU A 17 8.24 -5.34 -0.07
CA GLU A 17 9.06 -5.96 0.97
C GLU A 17 8.44 -7.27 1.48
N GLU A 18 7.16 -7.22 1.84
CA GLU A 18 6.45 -8.37 2.43
C GLU A 18 6.08 -9.44 1.41
N ARG A 19 6.03 -9.09 0.11
CA ARG A 19 5.52 -9.94 -0.99
C ARG A 19 4.15 -10.56 -0.71
N SER A 20 3.36 -9.89 0.12
CA SER A 20 2.04 -10.34 0.56
C SER A 20 1.23 -9.16 1.07
N PHE A 21 0.07 -8.92 0.45
CA PHE A 21 -0.85 -7.89 0.89
C PHE A 21 -1.37 -8.11 2.31
N THR A 22 -1.58 -9.37 2.73
CA THR A 22 -2.05 -9.68 4.08
C THR A 22 -1.01 -9.32 5.15
N ARG A 23 0.27 -9.67 4.92
CA ARG A 23 1.36 -9.33 5.85
C ARG A 23 1.64 -7.82 5.88
N ALA A 24 1.65 -7.18 4.72
CA ALA A 24 1.84 -5.73 4.61
C ALA A 24 0.71 -4.95 5.30
N ALA A 25 -0.54 -5.39 5.14
CA ALA A 25 -1.68 -4.77 5.80
C ALA A 25 -1.61 -4.91 7.32
N ALA A 26 -1.19 -6.07 7.83
CA ALA A 26 -0.93 -6.27 9.26
C ALA A 26 0.18 -5.34 9.78
N ARG A 27 1.30 -5.21 9.05
CA ARG A 27 2.41 -4.29 9.40
C ARG A 27 1.98 -2.83 9.41
N LEU A 28 1.08 -2.44 8.51
CA LEU A 28 0.56 -1.08 8.39
C LEU A 28 -0.69 -0.82 9.23
N SER A 29 -1.13 -1.78 10.05
CA SER A 29 -2.36 -1.69 10.85
C SER A 29 -3.59 -1.25 10.04
N MET A 30 -3.76 -1.82 8.85
CA MET A 30 -4.88 -1.52 7.95
C MET A 30 -5.55 -2.79 7.43
N ALA A 31 -6.75 -2.62 6.87
CA ALA A 31 -7.41 -3.71 6.17
C ALA A 31 -6.67 -4.05 4.87
N GLN A 32 -6.55 -5.34 4.55
CA GLN A 32 -5.90 -5.80 3.32
C GLN A 32 -6.58 -5.27 2.06
N SER A 33 -7.91 -5.19 2.05
CA SER A 33 -8.68 -4.63 0.94
C SER A 33 -8.37 -3.15 0.69
N ALA A 34 -8.22 -2.35 1.75
CA ALA A 34 -7.83 -0.94 1.64
C ALA A 34 -6.41 -0.79 1.05
N LEU A 35 -5.46 -1.63 1.49
CA LEU A 35 -4.10 -1.65 0.96
C LEU A 35 -4.09 -2.04 -0.53
N SER A 36 -4.87 -3.04 -0.92
CA SER A 36 -5.00 -3.46 -2.32
C SER A 36 -5.56 -2.34 -3.20
N GLN A 37 -6.56 -1.59 -2.71
CA GLN A 37 -7.09 -0.42 -3.43
C GLN A 37 -6.06 0.70 -3.56
N ILE A 38 -5.24 0.94 -2.54
CA ILE A 38 -4.14 1.93 -2.60
C ILE A 38 -3.16 1.55 -3.71
N VAL A 39 -2.67 0.31 -3.72
CA VAL A 39 -1.71 -0.16 -4.73
C VAL A 39 -2.30 -0.11 -6.12
N ARG A 40 -3.57 -0.52 -6.29
CA ARG A 40 -4.25 -0.45 -7.58
C ARG A 40 -4.31 0.97 -8.14
N ARG A 41 -4.58 1.98 -7.30
CA ARG A 41 -4.56 3.39 -7.73
C ARG A 41 -3.18 3.85 -8.18
N ILE A 42 -2.11 3.28 -7.62
CA ILE A 42 -0.74 3.59 -8.04
C ILE A 42 -0.45 2.94 -9.40
N GLU A 43 -0.89 1.70 -9.62
CA GLU A 43 -0.72 0.97 -10.89
C GLU A 43 -1.53 1.57 -12.06
N GLU A 44 -2.68 2.18 -11.77
CA GLU A 44 -3.56 2.82 -12.76
C GLU A 44 -3.11 4.24 -13.17
N ARG A 45 -2.09 4.80 -12.50
CA ARG A 45 -1.51 6.12 -12.79
C ARG A 45 -0.33 6.04 -13.74
#